data_AF-A0A1Y4CRF8-F1
#
_entry.id   AF-A0A1Y4CRF8-F1
#
_cell.length_a   1.000
_cell.length_b   1.000
_cell.length_c   1.000
_cell.angle_alpha   90.00
_cell.angle_beta   90.00
_cell.angle_gamma   90.00
#
_symmetry.space_group_name_H-M   'P 1'
#
loop_
_entity.id
_entity.type
_entity.pdbx_description
1 polymer ?
#
loop_
_entity_poly.entity_id
_entity_poly.type
_entity_poly.pdbx_seq_one_letter_code
_entity_poly.pdbx_strand_id
1 'polypeptide(L)'
;MSLQKTTLAHWLWLVTAIVLEVAATTIMTLSHRWTFAHAEILGLGIMWLGIALSYFSLARATTGLPVGVAFAFWEGLGLVLVTLSGVFILSEELSLSRFLGLVCVLAGALLVHKGTSHGDEEETQTTSSKASEDYKTAEGGAK
;
A
#
# COMPACT_ATOMS: atom_id res chain seq x y z
N MET A 1 18.89 18.43 -5.42
CA MET A 1 19.21 17.24 -4.58
C MET A 1 18.29 17.07 -3.36
N SER A 2 17.42 18.03 -3.00
CA SER A 2 16.47 17.93 -1.89
C SER A 2 15.20 17.12 -2.21
N LEU A 3 14.69 17.19 -3.45
CA LEU A 3 13.45 16.50 -3.83
C LEU A 3 13.55 14.96 -3.82
N GLN A 4 14.71 14.39 -4.14
CA GLN A 4 14.90 12.93 -4.04
C GLN A 4 14.90 12.43 -2.59
N LYS A 5 15.44 13.21 -1.65
CA LYS A 5 15.48 12.82 -0.23
C LYS A 5 14.08 12.73 0.38
N THR A 6 13.18 13.62 -0.01
CA THR A 6 11.78 13.58 0.42
C THR A 6 11.10 12.31 -0.07
N THR A 7 11.18 11.96 -1.36
CA THR A 7 10.54 10.73 -1.87
C THR A 7 11.10 9.47 -1.21
N LEU A 8 12.42 9.37 -1.05
CA LEU A 8 13.06 8.25 -0.34
C LEU A 8 12.54 8.08 1.10
N ALA A 9 12.35 9.18 1.83
CA ALA A 9 11.81 9.13 3.18
C ALA A 9 10.40 8.52 3.22
N HIS A 10 9.53 8.83 2.25
CA HIS A 10 8.17 8.27 2.22
C HIS A 10 8.16 6.77 1.88
N TRP A 11 9.05 6.32 0.98
CA TRP A 11 9.24 4.88 0.74
C TRP A 11 9.76 4.14 1.98
N LEU A 12 10.64 4.77 2.78
CA LEU A 12 11.08 4.19 4.05
C LEU A 12 9.92 4.08 5.05
N TRP A 13 9.02 5.06 5.11
CA TRP A 13 7.79 4.98 5.92
C TRP A 13 6.88 3.84 5.46
N LEU A 14 6.75 3.64 4.15
CA LEU A 14 5.98 2.53 3.58
C LEU A 14 6.57 1.17 3.95
N VAL A 15 7.89 0.98 3.79
CA VAL A 15 8.56 -0.25 4.21
C VAL A 15 8.40 -0.49 5.71
N THR A 16 8.50 0.58 6.52
CA THR A 16 8.29 0.49 7.96
C THR A 16 6.86 0.07 8.30
N ALA A 17 5.85 0.60 7.59
CA ALA A 17 4.45 0.20 7.76
C ALA A 17 4.25 -1.29 7.50
N ILE A 18 4.81 -1.80 6.39
CA ILE A 18 4.74 -3.22 6.02
C ILE A 18 5.42 -4.10 7.07
N VAL A 19 6.63 -3.74 7.50
CA VAL A 19 7.36 -4.52 8.53
C VAL A 19 6.58 -4.58 9.84
N LEU A 20 5.99 -3.46 10.27
CA LEU A 20 5.18 -3.41 11.49
C LEU A 20 3.94 -4.29 11.39
N GLU A 21 3.23 -4.25 10.27
CA GLU A 21 2.06 -5.09 10.02
C GLU A 21 2.42 -6.58 10.05
N VAL A 22 3.45 -6.98 9.30
CA VAL A 22 3.89 -8.38 9.22
C VAL A 22 4.36 -8.87 10.58
N ALA A 23 5.11 -8.05 11.33
CA ALA A 23 5.53 -8.40 12.68
C ALA A 23 4.32 -8.54 13.63
N ALA A 24 3.39 -7.59 13.60
CA ALA A 24 2.19 -7.58 14.44
C ALA A 24 1.31 -8.82 14.22
N THR A 25 1.03 -9.14 12.96
CA THR A 25 0.25 -10.32 12.55
C THR A 25 0.97 -11.62 12.89
N THR A 26 2.28 -11.70 12.65
CA THR A 26 3.08 -12.88 13.00
C THR A 26 3.09 -13.10 14.51
N ILE A 27 3.29 -12.06 15.32
CA ILE A 27 3.29 -12.17 16.79
C ILE A 27 1.92 -12.63 17.31
N MET A 28 0.82 -12.10 16.78
CA MET A 28 -0.53 -12.54 17.17
C MET A 28 -0.81 -13.98 16.76
N THR A 29 -0.34 -14.40 15.59
CA THR A 29 -0.53 -15.80 15.18
C THR A 29 0.32 -16.73 16.05
N LEU A 30 1.52 -16.30 16.44
CA LEU A 30 2.39 -17.05 17.36
C LEU A 30 1.84 -17.10 18.79
N SER A 31 1.14 -16.05 19.25
CA SER A 31 0.59 -15.99 20.61
C SER A 31 -0.48 -17.05 20.88
N HIS A 32 -1.16 -17.54 19.85
CA HIS A 32 -2.11 -18.67 19.96
C HIS A 32 -1.42 -19.99 20.33
N ARG A 33 -0.11 -20.10 20.11
CA ARG A 33 0.68 -21.30 20.47
C ARG A 33 1.32 -21.21 21.86
N TRP A 34 1.17 -20.09 22.56
CA TRP A 34 1.72 -19.91 23.90
C TRP A 34 0.85 -20.61 24.96
N THR A 35 1.50 -21.18 25.98
CA THR A 35 0.87 -22.08 26.96
C THR A 35 0.36 -21.39 28.24
N PHE A 36 0.56 -20.08 28.40
CA PHE A 36 0.16 -19.34 29.59
C PHE A 36 -1.21 -18.67 29.44
N ALA A 37 -1.97 -18.62 30.55
CA ALA A 37 -3.28 -17.97 30.58
C ALA A 37 -3.15 -16.48 30.21
N HIS A 38 -4.03 -15.99 29.32
CA HIS A 38 -4.06 -14.62 28.74
C HIS A 38 -3.04 -14.33 27.63
N ALA A 39 -2.28 -15.33 27.15
CA ALA A 39 -1.39 -15.18 26.01
C ALA A 39 -2.07 -14.60 24.76
N GLU A 40 -3.26 -15.10 24.42
CA GLU A 40 -4.01 -14.67 23.24
C GLU A 40 -4.43 -13.20 23.32
N ILE A 41 -4.88 -12.74 24.49
CA ILE A 41 -5.30 -11.34 24.72
C ILE A 41 -4.10 -10.41 24.59
N LEU A 42 -2.95 -10.82 25.13
CA LEU A 42 -1.71 -10.04 25.02
C LEU A 42 -1.24 -9.96 23.56
N GLY A 43 -1.27 -11.06 22.82
CA GLY A 43 -0.94 -11.08 21.39
C GLY A 43 -1.88 -10.21 20.56
N LEU A 44 -3.18 -10.25 20.86
CA LEU A 44 -4.17 -9.37 20.24
C LEU A 44 -3.87 -7.89 20.52
N GLY A 45 -3.48 -7.56 21.75
CA GLY A 45 -3.08 -6.20 22.15
C GLY A 45 -1.84 -5.70 21.41
N ILE A 46 -0.81 -6.56 21.26
CA ILE A 46 0.37 -6.25 20.45
C ILE A 46 -0.02 -6.02 19.00
N MET A 47 -0.91 -6.87 18.45
CA MET A 47 -1.36 -6.70 17.06
C MET A 47 -2.09 -5.39 16.85
N TRP A 48 -2.99 -5.02 17.76
CA TRP A 48 -3.68 -3.72 17.70
C TRP A 48 -2.72 -2.54 17.72
N LEU A 49 -1.71 -2.58 18.59
CA LEU A 49 -0.71 -1.52 18.66
C LEU A 49 0.14 -1.46 17.37
N GLY A 50 0.57 -2.63 16.88
CA GLY A 50 1.40 -2.74 15.69
C GLY A 50 0.67 -2.32 14.42
N ILE A 51 -0.60 -2.71 14.25
CA ILE A 51 -1.41 -2.29 13.09
C ILE A 51 -1.72 -0.79 13.15
N ALA A 52 -1.98 -0.23 14.34
CA ALA A 52 -2.18 1.22 14.48
C ALA A 52 -0.91 2.00 14.08
N LEU A 53 0.27 1.52 14.51
CA LEU A 53 1.55 2.15 14.14
C LEU A 53 1.88 1.94 12.65
N SER A 54 1.50 0.81 12.08
CA SER A 54 1.59 0.54 10.65
C SER A 54 0.74 1.54 9.86
N TYR A 55 -0.54 1.70 10.20
CA TYR A 55 -1.43 2.68 9.58
C TYR A 55 -0.95 4.12 9.74
N PHE A 56 -0.40 4.47 10.90
CA PHE A 56 0.21 5.79 11.11
C PHE A 56 1.40 6.03 10.16
N SER A 57 2.25 5.02 9.99
CA SER A 57 3.40 5.07 9.07
C SER A 57 2.94 5.11 7.61
N LEU A 58 1.89 4.37 7.25
CA LEU A 58 1.28 4.40 5.93
C LEU A 58 0.69 5.77 5.62
N ALA A 59 -0.06 6.37 6.55
CA ALA A 59 -0.60 7.72 6.41
C ALA A 59 0.54 8.72 6.12
N ARG A 60 1.68 8.60 6.81
CA ARG A 60 2.87 9.38 6.52
C ARG A 60 3.51 9.07 5.16
N ALA A 61 3.44 7.84 4.66
CA ALA A 61 3.93 7.53 3.32
C ALA A 61 3.05 8.17 2.23
N THR A 62 1.73 8.17 2.42
CA THR A 62 0.75 8.74 1.48
C THR A 62 0.82 10.26 1.34
N THR A 63 1.52 10.99 2.22
CA THR A 63 1.73 12.43 2.05
C THR A 63 2.67 12.77 0.89
N GLY A 64 3.46 11.78 0.41
CA GLY A 64 4.42 11.97 -0.67
C GLY A 64 4.34 10.93 -1.78
N LEU A 65 3.56 9.86 -1.62
CA LEU A 65 3.22 8.93 -2.69
C LEU A 65 1.74 9.03 -3.04
N PRO A 66 1.35 8.77 -4.30
CA PRO A 66 -0.05 8.59 -4.65
C PRO A 66 -0.69 7.52 -3.77
N VAL A 67 -1.86 7.84 -3.22
CA VAL A 67 -2.58 6.98 -2.27
C VAL A 67 -2.77 5.57 -2.84
N GLY A 68 -3.19 5.45 -4.11
CA GLY A 68 -3.39 4.16 -4.76
C GLY A 68 -2.13 3.29 -4.81
N VAL A 69 -0.96 3.89 -5.07
CA VAL A 69 0.32 3.17 -5.11
C VAL A 69 0.72 2.70 -3.72
N ALA A 70 0.64 3.58 -2.72
CA ALA A 70 0.99 3.25 -1.34
C ALA A 70 0.12 2.10 -0.79
N PHE A 71 -1.21 2.16 -0.98
CA PHE A 71 -2.12 1.09 -0.55
C PHE A 71 -1.88 -0.21 -1.32
N ALA A 72 -1.65 -0.14 -2.64
CA ALA A 72 -1.39 -1.33 -3.44
C ALA A 72 -0.12 -2.08 -2.99
N PHE A 73 0.95 -1.36 -2.70
CA PHE A 73 2.18 -1.99 -2.19
C PHE A 73 2.06 -2.42 -0.73
N TRP A 74 1.37 -1.66 0.11
CA TRP A 74 1.17 -2.01 1.52
C TRP A 74 0.39 -3.32 1.64
N GLU A 75 -0.80 -3.41 1.04
CA GLU A 75 -1.62 -4.63 1.04
C GLU A 75 -0.96 -5.76 0.25
N GLY A 76 -0.44 -5.47 -0.94
CA GLY A 76 0.10 -6.50 -1.82
C GLY A 76 1.37 -7.14 -1.29
N LEU A 77 2.32 -6.33 -0.81
CA LEU A 77 3.57 -6.82 -0.26
C LEU A 77 3.40 -7.33 1.18
N GLY A 78 2.53 -6.68 1.97
CA GLY A 78 2.12 -7.13 3.30
C GLY A 78 1.56 -8.55 3.26
N LEU A 79 0.56 -8.80 2.41
CA LEU A 79 -0.05 -10.13 2.28
C LEU A 79 0.96 -11.22 1.89
N VAL A 80 1.86 -10.92 0.95
CA VAL A 80 2.92 -11.85 0.53
C VAL A 80 3.85 -12.18 1.70
N LEU A 81 4.30 -11.16 2.44
CA LEU A 81 5.20 -11.36 3.57
C LEU A 81 4.52 -12.05 4.76
N VAL A 82 3.26 -11.75 5.05
CA VAL A 82 2.46 -12.46 6.06
C VAL A 82 2.33 -13.94 5.69
N THR A 83 1.99 -14.22 4.43
CA THR A 83 1.85 -15.61 3.95
C THR A 83 3.18 -16.35 4.03
N LEU A 84 4.28 -15.75 3.57
CA LEU A 84 5.62 -16.33 3.70
C LEU A 84 6.00 -16.56 5.16
N SER A 85 5.70 -15.61 6.05
CA SER A 85 5.95 -15.74 7.48
C SER A 85 5.16 -16.91 8.09
N GLY A 86 3.91 -17.11 7.70
CA GLY A 86 3.11 -18.29 8.08
C GLY A 86 3.77 -19.60 7.66
N VAL A 87 4.37 -19.64 6.48
CA VAL A 87 5.00 -20.84 5.94
C VAL A 87 6.33 -21.14 6.64
N PHE A 88 7.16 -20.12 6.85
CA PHE A 88 8.46 -20.30 7.50
C PHE A 88 8.37 -20.49 9.02
N ILE A 89 7.51 -19.72 9.70
CA ILE A 89 7.44 -19.69 11.17
C ILE A 89 6.37 -20.64 11.69
N LEU A 90 5.24 -20.75 11.00
CA LEU A 90 4.12 -21.58 11.43
C LEU A 90 4.06 -22.94 10.72
N SER A 91 4.92 -23.17 9.73
CA SER A 91 4.95 -24.39 8.90
C SER A 91 3.63 -24.64 8.19
N GLU A 92 2.95 -23.56 7.77
CA GLU A 92 1.76 -23.67 6.92
C GLU A 92 2.10 -24.20 5.53
N GLU A 93 1.17 -24.96 4.93
CA GLU A 93 1.34 -25.44 3.56
C GLU A 93 1.09 -24.34 2.53
N LEU A 94 2.07 -24.10 1.65
CA LEU A 94 1.88 -23.35 0.42
C LEU A 94 1.27 -24.24 -0.65
N SER A 95 -0.06 -24.16 -0.79
CA SER A 95 -0.72 -24.73 -1.95
C SER A 95 -0.37 -23.96 -3.23
N LEU A 96 -0.40 -24.66 -4.36
CA LEU A 96 -0.21 -24.05 -5.69
C LEU A 96 -1.19 -22.89 -5.93
N SER A 97 -2.42 -23.02 -5.44
CA SER A 97 -3.46 -21.99 -5.53
C SER A 97 -3.12 -20.72 -4.74
N ARG A 98 -2.56 -20.85 -3.52
CA ARG A 98 -2.11 -19.72 -2.71
C ARG A 98 -0.97 -18.98 -3.41
N PHE A 99 0.00 -19.72 -3.94
CA PHE A 99 1.09 -19.14 -4.70
C PHE A 99 0.61 -18.34 -5.91
N LEU A 100 -0.31 -18.90 -6.71
CA LEU A 100 -0.88 -18.23 -7.88
C LEU A 100 -1.66 -16.96 -7.50
N GLY A 101 -2.38 -17.01 -6.37
CA GLY A 101 -3.04 -15.85 -5.79
C GLY A 101 -2.06 -14.73 -5.42
N LEU A 102 -0.95 -15.06 -4.77
CA LEU A 102 0.09 -14.09 -4.41
C LEU A 102 0.72 -13.42 -5.66
N VAL A 103 0.99 -14.20 -6.71
CA VAL A 103 1.48 -13.66 -7.98
C VAL A 103 0.47 -12.69 -8.60
N CYS A 104 -0.82 -13.02 -8.57
CA CYS A 104 -1.89 -12.17 -9.07
C CYS A 104 -1.98 -10.85 -8.29
N VAL A 105 -1.90 -10.91 -6.95
CA VAL A 105 -1.92 -9.72 -6.08
C VAL A 105 -0.75 -8.80 -6.39
N LEU A 106 0.47 -9.35 -6.54
CA LEU A 106 1.65 -8.56 -6.93
C LEU A 106 1.51 -7.96 -8.33
N ALA A 107 0.98 -8.71 -9.30
CA ALA A 107 0.73 -8.21 -10.64
C ALA A 107 -0.29 -7.05 -10.63
N GLY A 108 -1.34 -7.16 -9.83
CA GLY A 108 -2.32 -6.09 -9.61
C GLY A 108 -1.69 -4.84 -9.00
N ALA A 109 -0.84 -5.00 -7.99
CA ALA A 109 -0.13 -3.88 -7.37
C ALA A 109 0.79 -3.14 -8.35
N LEU A 110 1.51 -3.89 -9.19
CA LEU A 110 2.34 -3.32 -10.26
C LEU A 110 1.50 -2.61 -11.32
N LEU A 111 0.33 -3.13 -11.65
CA LEU A 111 -0.57 -2.50 -12.62
C LEU A 111 -1.10 -1.16 -12.10
N VAL A 112 -1.47 -1.08 -10.83
CA VAL A 112 -1.85 0.19 -10.17
C VAL A 112 -0.70 1.19 -10.24
N HIS A 113 0.52 0.77 -9.94
CA HIS A 113 1.70 1.65 -10.05
C HIS A 113 1.89 2.21 -11.46
N LYS A 114 1.74 1.39 -12.50
CA LYS A 114 1.86 1.82 -13.90
C LYS A 114 0.72 2.72 -14.36
N GLY A 115 -0.51 2.45 -13.91
CA GLY A 115 -1.69 3.26 -14.22
C GLY A 115 -1.61 4.65 -13.61
N THR A 116 -1.10 4.77 -12.38
CA THR A 116 -0.91 6.07 -11.74
C THR A 116 0.17 6.91 -12.43
N SER A 117 1.16 6.30 -13.09
CA SER A 117 2.22 7.03 -13.82
C SER A 117 1.76 7.68 -15.13
N HIS A 118 0.54 7.39 -15.62
CA HIS A 118 -0.03 7.99 -16.83
C HIS A 118 -1.23 8.91 -16.53
N GLY A 119 -1.54 9.15 -15.26
CA GLY A 119 -2.72 9.93 -14.84
C GLY A 119 -2.52 11.44 -14.77
N ASP A 120 -1.29 11.94 -14.83
CA ASP A 120 -1.01 13.37 -14.61
C ASP A 120 -1.11 14.23 -15.90
N GLU A 121 -1.21 13.62 -17.09
CA GLU A 121 -1.21 14.35 -18.37
C GLU A 121 -2.61 14.52 -19.02
N GLU A 122 -3.55 13.60 -18.82
CA GLU A 122 -4.85 13.64 -19.53
C GLU A 122 -5.84 14.67 -18.94
N GLU A 123 -5.78 14.96 -17.64
CA GLU A 123 -6.70 15.92 -17.01
C GLU A 123 -6.28 17.38 -17.28
N THR A 124 -4.99 17.65 -17.52
CA THR A 124 -4.51 18.99 -17.87
C THR A 124 -4.77 19.33 -19.34
N GLN A 125 -4.70 18.36 -20.26
CA GLN A 125 -4.99 18.60 -21.69
C GLN A 125 -6.48 18.72 -21.99
N THR A 126 -7.33 17.93 -21.34
CA THR A 126 -8.78 17.98 -21.58
C THR A 126 -9.39 19.32 -21.14
N THR A 127 -8.88 19.88 -20.04
CA THR A 127 -9.35 21.16 -19.48
C THR A 127 -8.81 22.35 -20.26
N SER A 128 -7.56 22.27 -20.74
CA SER A 128 -6.94 23.31 -21.57
C SER A 128 -7.53 23.36 -22.99
N SER A 129 -7.83 22.21 -23.60
CA SER A 129 -8.47 22.13 -24.92
C SER A 129 -9.89 22.73 -24.89
N LYS A 130 -10.72 22.32 -23.92
CA LYS A 130 -12.09 22.83 -23.77
C LYS A 130 -12.14 24.32 -23.45
N ALA A 131 -11.24 24.82 -22.60
CA ALA A 131 -11.14 26.25 -22.30
C ALA A 131 -10.71 27.10 -23.53
N SER A 132 -9.87 26.53 -24.41
CA SER A 132 -9.46 27.21 -25.64
C SER A 132 -10.55 27.21 -26.73
N GLU A 133 -11.41 26.19 -26.75
CA GLU A 133 -12.60 26.12 -27.62
C GLU A 133 -13.72 27.06 -27.15
N ASP A 134 -13.96 27.14 -25.85
CA ASP A 134 -14.94 28.08 -25.27
C ASP A 134 -14.53 29.55 -25.47
N TYR A 135 -13.23 29.88 -25.34
CA TYR A 135 -12.73 31.23 -25.61
C TYR A 135 -12.91 31.66 -27.07
N LYS A 136 -12.65 30.76 -28.03
CA LYS A 136 -12.88 31.03 -29.46
C LYS A 136 -14.36 31.13 -29.83
N THR A 137 -15.21 30.35 -29.17
CA THR A 137 -16.66 30.38 -29.40
C THR A 137 -17.29 31.67 -28.85
N ALA A 138 -16.78 32.19 -27.72
CA ALA A 138 -17.24 33.44 -27.12
C ALA A 138 -16.84 34.69 -27.94
N GLU A 139 -15.66 34.74 -28.55
CA GLU A 139 -15.27 35.87 -29.42
C GLU A 139 -15.94 35.83 -30.81
N GLY A 140 -16.28 34.65 -31.33
CA GLY A 140 -16.92 34.49 -32.64
C GLY A 140 -18.38 34.95 -32.70
N GLY A 141 -19.06 35.07 -31.54
CA GLY A 141 -20.46 35.50 -31.46
C GLY A 141 -20.70 36.99 -31.21
N ALA A 142 -19.62 37.79 -31.07
CA ALA A 142 -19.69 39.21 -30.73
C ALA A 142 -19.46 40.15 -31.93
N LYS A 143 -19.67 39.68 -33.17
CA LYS A 143 -19.65 40.49 -34.39
C LYS A 143 -20.96 40.42 -35.15
#